data_AF-A0A1S1M245-F1
#
_entry.id   AF-A0A1S1M245-F1
#
_cell.length_a   1.000
_cell.length_b   1.000
_cell.length_c   1.000
_cell.angle_alpha   90.00
_cell.angle_beta   90.00
_cell.angle_gamma   90.00
#
_symmetry.space_group_name_H-M   'P 1'
#
loop_
_entity.id
_entity.type
_entity.pdbx_description
1 polymer ?
#
loop_
_entity_poly.entity_id
_entity_poly.type
_entity_poly.pdbx_seq_one_letter_code
_entity_poly.pdbx_strand_id
1 'polypeptide(L)'
;MQYALVESFHVAVRALIEFLLIHPSGHPTDVHAASLIPGWAPTLTQAKLDELDQHWKTVSEQLVHFSSARTQPVDAVEAEVRQLAADVLAVWDQLAAASQHPQIPAACDIDIFDETALGGHP
;
A
#
# COMPACT_ATOMS: atom_id res chain seq x y z
N MET A 1 10.96 7.51 16.97
CA MET A 1 10.36 6.21 16.63
C MET A 1 9.21 6.35 15.63
N GLN A 2 8.36 7.37 15.75
CA GLN A 2 7.24 7.65 14.83
C GLN A 2 7.62 7.82 13.34
N TYR A 3 8.73 8.51 13.02
CA TYR A 3 9.17 8.70 11.62
C TYR A 3 9.49 7.39 10.90
N ALA A 4 10.12 6.44 11.59
CA ALA A 4 10.45 5.14 10.99
C ALA A 4 9.19 4.32 10.65
N LEU A 5 8.08 4.54 11.39
CA LEU A 5 6.80 3.89 11.09
C LEU A 5 6.20 4.44 9.81
N VAL A 6 6.16 5.77 9.66
CA VAL A 6 5.67 6.44 8.44
C VAL A 6 6.48 6.00 7.22
N GLU A 7 7.81 5.96 7.35
CA GLU A 7 8.66 5.53 6.24
C GLU A 7 8.47 4.04 5.90
N SER A 8 8.37 3.17 6.90
CA SER A 8 8.07 1.74 6.70
C SER A 8 6.72 1.54 6.01
N PHE A 9 5.71 2.33 6.38
CA PHE A 9 4.40 2.31 5.74
C PHE A 9 4.50 2.65 4.24
N HIS A 10 5.19 3.73 3.88
CA HIS A 10 5.36 4.11 2.47
C HIS A 10 6.12 3.06 1.67
N VAL A 11 7.13 2.41 2.25
CA VAL A 11 7.84 1.29 1.63
C VAL A 11 6.89 0.12 1.35
N ALA A 12 6.06 -0.24 2.33
CA ALA A 12 5.08 -1.31 2.18
C ALA A 12 4.02 -0.99 1.12
N VAL A 13 3.48 0.24 1.12
CA VAL A 13 2.53 0.71 0.10
C VAL A 13 3.13 0.68 -1.30
N ARG A 14 4.38 1.15 -1.46
CA ARG A 14 5.09 1.10 -2.74
C ARG A 14 5.17 -0.34 -3.28
N ALA A 15 5.54 -1.30 -2.44
CA ALA A 15 5.60 -2.71 -2.83
C ALA A 15 4.22 -3.28 -3.20
N LEU A 16 3.17 -2.89 -2.47
CA LEU A 16 1.79 -3.27 -2.81
C LEU A 16 1.35 -2.71 -4.16
N ILE A 17 1.69 -1.45 -4.47
CA ILE A 17 1.40 -0.82 -5.76
C ILE A 17 2.06 -1.58 -6.92
N GLU A 18 3.30 -2.08 -6.72
CA GLU A 18 3.99 -2.93 -7.70
C GLU A 18 3.29 -4.27 -7.87
N PHE A 19 3.00 -4.94 -6.75
CA PHE A 19 2.33 -6.24 -6.75
C PHE A 19 0.95 -6.18 -7.41
N LEU A 20 0.17 -5.13 -7.14
CA LEU A 20 -1.17 -4.90 -7.68
C LEU A 20 -1.18 -4.36 -9.12
N LEU A 21 -0.04 -4.36 -9.81
CA LEU A 21 0.09 -3.97 -11.22
C LEU A 21 -0.32 -2.53 -11.54
N ILE A 22 -0.33 -1.65 -10.53
CA ILE A 22 -0.55 -0.21 -10.74
C ILE A 22 0.73 0.41 -11.31
N HIS A 23 1.89 0.08 -10.73
CA HIS A 23 3.21 0.42 -11.27
C HIS A 23 4.06 -0.85 -11.37
N PRO A 24 3.92 -1.68 -12.42
CA PRO A 24 4.68 -2.91 -12.53
C PRO A 24 6.19 -2.62 -12.60
N SER A 25 6.99 -3.30 -11.77
CA SER A 25 8.44 -3.10 -11.68
C SER A 25 9.20 -3.43 -12.97
N GLY A 26 8.57 -4.20 -13.87
CA GLY A 26 9.16 -4.64 -15.14
C GLY A 26 10.24 -5.71 -14.99
N HIS A 27 10.54 -6.15 -13.75
CA HIS A 27 11.52 -7.20 -13.50
C HIS A 27 10.89 -8.59 -13.69
N PRO A 28 11.53 -9.48 -14.48
CA PRO A 28 10.94 -10.77 -14.87
C PRO A 28 10.79 -11.77 -13.72
N THR A 29 11.42 -11.53 -12.58
CA THR A 29 11.39 -12.41 -11.40
C THR A 29 10.40 -11.94 -10.35
N ASP A 30 9.79 -10.77 -10.52
CA ASP A 30 8.93 -10.19 -9.50
C ASP A 30 7.55 -10.85 -9.53
N VAL A 31 7.07 -11.22 -8.36
CA VAL A 31 5.72 -11.77 -8.20
C VAL A 31 4.74 -10.61 -8.20
N HIS A 32 3.70 -10.72 -9.02
CA HIS A 32 2.61 -9.76 -9.10
C HIS A 32 1.25 -10.46 -9.05
N ALA A 33 0.18 -9.71 -8.89
CA ALA A 33 -1.18 -10.21 -8.80
C ALA A 33 -1.55 -11.11 -10.00
N ALA A 34 -1.16 -10.72 -11.23
CA ALA A 34 -1.38 -11.57 -12.40
C ALA A 34 -0.53 -12.86 -12.44
N SER A 35 0.51 -13.00 -11.60
CA SER A 35 1.20 -14.29 -11.40
C SER A 35 0.35 -15.27 -10.61
N LEU A 36 -0.55 -14.78 -9.75
CA LEU A 36 -1.50 -15.58 -8.97
C LEU A 36 -2.80 -15.82 -9.73
N ILE A 37 -3.29 -14.79 -10.41
CA ILE A 37 -4.53 -14.82 -11.20
C ILE A 37 -4.23 -14.35 -12.62
N PRO A 38 -3.95 -15.27 -13.56
CA PRO A 38 -3.60 -14.91 -14.93
C PRO A 38 -4.63 -13.98 -15.58
N GLY A 39 -4.16 -12.85 -16.12
CA GLY A 39 -5.00 -11.84 -16.77
C GLY A 39 -5.71 -10.88 -15.81
N TRP A 40 -5.49 -10.98 -14.50
CA TRP A 40 -6.00 -10.00 -13.55
C TRP A 40 -5.37 -8.62 -13.76
N ALA A 41 -6.20 -7.58 -13.65
CA ALA A 41 -5.80 -6.19 -13.65
C ALA A 41 -6.72 -5.39 -12.72
N PRO A 42 -6.21 -4.35 -12.03
CA PRO A 42 -7.03 -3.53 -11.16
C PRO A 42 -8.04 -2.72 -11.98
N THR A 43 -9.25 -2.58 -11.46
CA THR A 43 -10.29 -1.71 -12.02
C THR A 43 -10.29 -0.39 -11.26
N LEU A 44 -9.65 0.63 -11.85
CA LEU A 44 -9.49 1.95 -11.27
C LEU A 44 -9.84 3.03 -12.32
N THR A 45 -10.21 4.22 -11.85
CA THR A 45 -10.25 5.40 -12.73
C THR A 45 -8.83 5.82 -13.10
N GLN A 46 -8.65 6.44 -14.27
CA GLN A 46 -7.32 6.94 -14.67
C GLN A 46 -6.73 7.89 -13.63
N ALA A 47 -7.55 8.77 -13.05
CA ALA A 47 -7.11 9.70 -12.01
C ALA A 47 -6.54 8.98 -10.78
N LYS A 48 -7.15 7.87 -10.34
CA LYS A 48 -6.66 7.09 -9.19
C LYS A 48 -5.41 6.28 -9.53
N LEU A 49 -5.29 5.78 -10.76
CA LEU A 49 -4.06 5.17 -11.25
C LEU A 49 -2.90 6.18 -11.21
N ASP A 50 -3.12 7.38 -11.76
CA ASP A 50 -2.09 8.44 -11.81
C ASP A 50 -1.67 8.89 -10.40
N GLU A 51 -2.62 8.98 -9.46
CA GLU A 51 -2.36 9.33 -8.06
C GLU A 51 -1.48 8.30 -7.35
N LEU A 52 -1.81 7.01 -7.45
CA LEU A 52 -1.03 5.93 -6.84
C LEU A 52 0.33 5.74 -7.53
N ASP A 53 0.40 5.90 -8.85
CA ASP A 53 1.64 5.93 -9.62
C ASP A 53 2.57 7.08 -9.17
N GLN A 54 2.02 8.28 -9.01
CA GLN A 54 2.77 9.43 -8.51
C GLN A 54 3.28 9.19 -7.08
N HIS A 55 2.46 8.57 -6.22
CA HIS A 55 2.90 8.18 -4.88
C HIS A 55 4.11 7.24 -4.95
N TRP A 56 4.04 6.19 -5.77
CA TRP A 56 5.14 5.25 -5.97
C TRP A 56 6.42 5.95 -6.42
N LYS A 57 6.33 6.89 -7.36
CA LYS A 57 7.49 7.66 -7.86
C LYS A 57 8.14 8.46 -6.75
N THR A 58 7.34 9.22 -6.01
CA THR A 58 7.82 10.04 -4.89
C THR A 58 8.49 9.18 -3.81
N VAL A 59 7.89 8.05 -3.44
CA VAL A 59 8.50 7.15 -2.46
C VAL A 59 9.83 6.58 -2.97
N SER A 60 9.88 6.16 -4.24
CA SER A 60 11.07 5.58 -4.85
C SER A 60 12.23 6.57 -4.91
N GLU A 61 11.98 7.80 -5.35
CA GLU A 61 12.98 8.88 -5.35
C GLU A 61 13.55 9.13 -3.96
N GLN A 62 12.67 9.18 -2.95
CA GLN A 62 13.07 9.45 -1.58
C GLN A 62 13.87 8.30 -0.96
N LEU A 63 13.57 7.04 -1.33
CA LEU A 63 14.36 5.87 -0.93
C LEU A 63 15.74 5.84 -1.58
N VAL A 64 15.84 6.16 -2.88
CA VAL A 64 17.12 6.19 -3.61
C VAL A 64 18.04 7.28 -3.07
N HIS A 65 17.49 8.42 -2.68
CA HIS A 65 18.27 9.58 -2.22
C HIS A 65 18.42 9.68 -0.70
N PHE A 66 17.90 8.73 0.09
CA PHE A 66 17.83 8.81 1.56
C PHE A 66 17.38 10.19 2.04
N SER A 67 16.32 10.70 1.40
CA SER A 67 15.88 12.08 1.57
C SER A 67 15.28 12.32 2.97
N SER A 68 15.67 13.41 3.62
CA SER A 68 15.08 13.86 4.89
C SER A 68 13.66 14.44 4.74
N ALA A 69 13.07 14.43 3.54
CA ALA A 69 11.77 15.05 3.26
C ALA A 69 10.61 14.45 4.08
N ARG A 70 10.75 13.23 4.61
CA ARG A 70 9.72 12.52 5.40
C ARG A 70 9.91 12.56 6.91
N THR A 71 10.70 13.49 7.45
CA THR A 71 10.66 13.76 8.89
C THR A 71 9.44 14.59 9.27
N GLN A 72 8.24 14.10 8.98
CA GLN A 72 6.97 14.70 9.42
C GLN A 72 6.35 13.86 10.56
N PRO A 73 5.89 14.51 11.65
CA PRO A 73 5.25 13.79 12.75
C PRO A 73 3.97 13.10 12.24
N VAL A 74 3.65 11.92 12.79
CA VAL A 74 2.51 11.10 12.36
C VAL A 74 1.22 11.91 12.34
N ASP A 75 0.95 12.70 13.37
CA ASP A 75 -0.26 13.52 13.50
C ASP A 75 -0.44 14.52 12.34
N ALA A 76 0.65 14.94 11.69
CA ALA A 76 0.59 15.85 10.55
C ALA A 76 0.25 15.14 9.22
N VAL A 77 0.53 13.84 9.13
CA VAL A 77 0.36 13.03 7.91
C VAL A 77 -0.69 11.93 8.05
N GLU A 78 -1.31 11.80 9.22
CA GLU A 78 -2.20 10.69 9.56
C GLU A 78 -3.37 10.57 8.57
N ALA A 79 -4.02 11.68 8.24
CA ALA A 79 -5.13 11.69 7.30
C ALA A 79 -4.70 11.22 5.89
N GLU A 80 -3.53 11.65 5.43
CA GLU A 80 -2.96 11.23 4.14
C GLU A 80 -2.61 9.74 4.16
N VAL A 81 -1.94 9.28 5.22
CA VAL A 81 -1.59 7.86 5.41
C VAL A 81 -2.84 6.98 5.45
N ARG A 82 -3.88 7.40 6.17
CA ARG A 82 -5.16 6.68 6.22
C ARG A 82 -5.85 6.62 4.87
N GLN A 83 -5.89 7.73 4.14
CA GLN A 83 -6.50 7.77 2.81
C GLN A 83 -5.75 6.87 1.84
N LEU A 84 -4.41 6.94 1.84
CA LEU A 84 -3.59 6.09 0.98
C LEU A 84 -3.76 4.61 1.32
N ALA A 85 -3.81 4.26 2.61
CA ALA A 85 -4.09 2.89 3.04
C ALA A 85 -5.45 2.42 2.50
N ALA A 86 -6.50 3.24 2.63
CA ALA A 86 -7.83 2.92 2.12
C ALA A 86 -7.84 2.71 0.59
N ASP A 87 -7.14 3.58 -0.16
CA ASP A 87 -7.07 3.48 -1.61
C ASP A 87 -6.39 2.19 -2.08
N VAL A 88 -5.26 1.84 -1.46
CA VAL A 88 -4.51 0.62 -1.82
C VAL A 88 -5.26 -0.63 -1.37
N LEU A 89 -5.87 -0.62 -0.19
CA LEU A 89 -6.69 -1.72 0.30
C LEU A 89 -7.95 -1.94 -0.54
N ALA A 90 -8.57 -0.88 -1.08
CA ALA A 90 -9.68 -1.03 -2.00
C ALA A 90 -9.29 -1.79 -3.27
N VAL A 91 -8.05 -1.64 -3.75
CA VAL A 91 -7.51 -2.41 -4.88
C VAL A 91 -7.17 -3.84 -4.45
N TRP A 92 -6.62 -4.01 -3.26
CA TRP A 92 -6.41 -5.34 -2.66
C TRP A 92 -7.70 -6.14 -2.56
N ASP A 93 -8.82 -5.53 -2.18
CA ASP A 93 -10.12 -6.19 -2.13
C ASP A 93 -10.60 -6.68 -3.49
N GLN A 94 -10.28 -5.96 -4.58
CA GLN A 94 -10.56 -6.45 -5.93
C GLN A 94 -9.78 -7.73 -6.24
N LEU A 95 -8.53 -7.81 -5.78
CA LEU A 95 -7.71 -9.02 -5.91
C LEU A 95 -8.27 -10.15 -5.04
N ALA A 96 -8.58 -9.87 -3.77
CA ALA A 96 -9.13 -10.85 -2.84
C ALA A 96 -10.42 -11.47 -3.38
N ALA A 97 -11.34 -10.63 -3.86
CA ALA A 97 -12.59 -11.06 -4.48
C ALA A 97 -12.37 -11.92 -5.74
N ALA A 98 -11.39 -11.56 -6.58
CA ALA A 98 -11.05 -12.34 -7.77
C ALA A 98 -10.37 -13.69 -7.44
N SER A 99 -9.59 -13.73 -6.36
CA SER A 99 -8.84 -14.94 -5.98
C SER A 99 -9.73 -16.04 -5.42
N GLN A 100 -10.80 -15.66 -4.70
CA GLN A 100 -11.63 -16.54 -3.87
C GLN A 100 -10.80 -17.47 -2.96
N HIS A 101 -9.55 -17.10 -2.65
CA HIS A 101 -8.62 -17.97 -1.95
C HIS A 101 -8.74 -17.72 -0.44
N PRO A 102 -8.98 -18.74 0.40
CA PRO A 102 -9.25 -18.56 1.83
C PRO A 102 -8.08 -18.00 2.64
N GLN A 103 -6.88 -17.93 2.04
CA GLN A 103 -5.69 -17.33 2.66
C GLN A 103 -5.41 -15.89 2.22
N ILE A 104 -6.22 -15.33 1.32
CA ILE A 104 -6.11 -13.92 0.93
C ILE A 104 -7.16 -13.15 1.75
N PRO A 105 -6.75 -12.42 2.80
CA PRO A 105 -7.68 -11.66 3.64
C PRO A 105 -8.32 -10.54 2.83
N ALA A 106 -9.57 -10.22 3.14
CA ALA A 106 -10.17 -8.97 2.70
C ALA A 106 -9.65 -7.82 3.58
N ALA A 107 -9.75 -6.58 3.12
CA ALA A 107 -9.33 -5.39 3.87
C ALA A 107 -10.07 -5.28 5.22
N CYS A 108 -11.32 -5.76 5.29
CA CYS A 108 -12.07 -5.82 6.55
C CYS A 108 -11.45 -6.78 7.59
N ASP A 109 -10.58 -7.70 7.18
CA ASP A 109 -9.84 -8.60 8.05
C ASP A 109 -8.48 -8.01 8.46
N ILE A 110 -8.13 -6.81 7.97
CA ILE A 110 -6.86 -6.12 8.20
C ILE A 110 -7.12 -4.90 9.08
N ASP A 111 -7.04 -5.09 10.39
CA ASP A 111 -7.11 -3.98 11.35
C ASP A 111 -5.77 -3.23 11.42
N ILE A 112 -5.65 -2.15 10.65
CA ILE A 112 -4.42 -1.32 10.60
C ILE A 112 -4.29 -0.41 11.85
N PHE A 113 -5.39 -0.07 12.51
CA PHE A 113 -5.42 0.93 13.58
C PHE A 113 -6.11 0.44 14.86
N ASP A 114 -6.08 -0.86 15.14
CA ASP A 114 -6.67 -1.40 16.36
C ASP A 114 -5.96 -0.84 17.60
N GLU A 115 -6.60 0.14 18.25
CA GLU A 115 -6.14 0.69 19.53
C GLU A 115 -6.15 -0.37 20.64
N THR A 116 -6.86 -1.50 20.44
CA THR A 116 -6.90 -2.59 21.44
C THR A 116 -5.64 -3.46 21.45
N ALA A 117 -4.81 -3.40 20.39
CA ALA A 117 -3.50 -4.06 20.37
C ALA A 117 -2.45 -3.36 21.26
N LEU A 118 -2.72 -2.13 21.71
CA LEU A 118 -1.86 -1.36 22.62
C LEU A 118 -2.30 -1.47 24.08
N GLY A 119 -2.70 -2.66 24.54
CA GLY A 119 -2.63 -3.03 25.97
C GLY A 119 -3.13 -1.98 26.99
N GLY A 120 -4.26 -1.33 26.70
CA GLY A 120 -4.94 -0.44 27.64
C GLY A 120 -5.60 -1.24 28.76
N HIS A 121 -4.82 -1.71 29.73
CA HIS A 121 -5.35 -2.07 31.03
C HIS A 121 -5.92 -0.80 31.71
N PRO A 122 -7.10 -0.88 32.36
CA PRO A 122 -7.68 0.22 33.12
C PRO A 122 -6.80 0.67 34.29
#